data_AF-A0A5E7N766-F1
#
_entry.id   AF-A0A5E7N766-F1
#
_cell.length_a   1.000
_cell.length_b   1.000
_cell.length_c   1.000
_cell.angle_alpha   90.00
_cell.angle_beta   90.00
_cell.angle_gamma   90.00
#
_symmetry.space_group_name_H-M   'P 1'
#
loop_
_entity.id
_entity.type
_entity.pdbx_description
1 polymer ?
#
loop_
_entity_poly.entity_id
_entity_poly.type
_entity_poly.pdbx_seq_one_letter_code
_entity_poly.pdbx_strand_id
1 'polypeptide(L)'
;MRLKDLENRILESPGWKTVFAFVLPILAGVLSGVFVSEITQNSIIVWSLYYKANSFYGLLILGLCTYLYNRALYLHEREVSRFMDTDYCVAYVRSKCLPEAAERYKELIRSGDGGQLKQAMDELKKVLK
;
A
#
# COMPACT_ATOMS: atom_id res chain seq x y z
N MET A 1 -11.19 -15.35 -1.41
CA MET A 1 -10.66 -13.97 -1.36
C MET A 1 -9.14 -14.08 -1.27
N ARG A 2 -8.37 -13.52 -2.22
CA ARG A 2 -6.92 -13.72 -2.23
C ARG A 2 -6.29 -12.82 -1.16
N LEU A 3 -5.25 -13.30 -0.46
CA LEU A 3 -4.49 -12.53 0.55
C LEU A 3 -4.07 -11.14 0.06
N LYS A 4 -3.76 -11.03 -1.24
CA LYS A 4 -3.41 -9.78 -1.92
C LYS A 4 -4.55 -8.74 -1.95
N ASP A 5 -5.80 -9.19 -2.04
CA ASP A 5 -6.97 -8.29 -2.05
C ASP A 5 -7.22 -7.68 -0.67
N LEU A 6 -6.90 -8.44 0.40
CA LEU A 6 -6.96 -7.97 1.79
C LEU A 6 -5.81 -7.00 2.09
N GLU A 7 -4.59 -7.32 1.66
CA GLU A 7 -3.42 -6.46 1.80
C GLU A 7 -3.64 -5.09 1.13
N ASN A 8 -4.17 -5.08 -0.09
CA ASN A 8 -4.48 -3.84 -0.81
C ASN A 8 -5.58 -3.03 -0.10
N ARG A 9 -6.66 -3.66 0.37
CA ARG A 9 -7.73 -2.95 1.09
C ARG A 9 -7.26 -2.34 2.42
N ILE A 10 -6.35 -2.99 3.12
CA ILE A 10 -5.79 -2.50 4.38
C ILE A 10 -4.85 -1.32 4.11
N LEU A 11 -4.04 -1.38 3.06
CA LEU A 11 -3.10 -0.31 2.67
C LEU A 11 -3.80 0.91 2.04
N GLU A 12 -4.89 0.69 1.30
CA GLU A 12 -5.68 1.74 0.66
C GLU A 12 -6.53 2.54 1.68
N SER A 13 -6.86 1.95 2.83
CA SER A 13 -7.71 2.61 3.82
C SER A 13 -6.95 3.72 4.58
N PRO A 14 -7.31 5.01 4.41
CA PRO A 14 -6.69 6.10 5.18
C PRO A 14 -6.99 6.00 6.68
N GLY A 15 -8.07 5.30 7.06
CA GLY A 15 -8.38 5.00 8.46
C GLY A 15 -7.38 4.05 9.11
N TRP A 16 -6.93 3.01 8.39
CA TRP A 16 -5.91 2.11 8.92
C TRP A 16 -4.55 2.78 9.05
N LYS A 17 -4.18 3.68 8.12
CA LYS A 17 -2.95 4.47 8.24
C LYS A 17 -2.91 5.31 9.52
N THR A 18 -4.02 5.97 9.85
CA THR A 18 -4.12 6.82 11.07
C THR A 18 -4.17 6.00 12.35
N VAL A 19 -4.91 4.88 12.36
CA VAL A 19 -4.95 3.96 13.50
C VAL A 19 -3.56 3.40 13.79
N PHE A 20 -2.84 2.92 12.78
CA PHE A 20 -1.47 2.44 12.99
C PHE A 20 -0.55 3.57 13.45
N ALA A 21 -0.59 4.75 12.84
CA ALA A 21 0.23 5.89 13.23
C ALA A 21 -0.02 6.37 14.67
N PHE A 22 -1.21 6.14 15.23
CA PHE A 22 -1.56 6.54 16.59
C PHE A 22 -1.34 5.41 17.62
N VAL A 23 -1.76 4.19 17.31
CA VAL A 23 -1.72 3.06 18.24
C VAL A 23 -0.29 2.51 18.43
N LEU A 24 0.51 2.44 17.36
CA LEU A 24 1.89 1.93 17.43
C LEU A 24 2.76 2.74 18.39
N PRO A 25 2.81 4.08 18.33
CA PRO A 25 3.60 4.87 19.27
C PRO A 25 3.17 4.73 20.72
N ILE A 26 1.85 4.60 20.97
CA ILE A 26 1.34 4.41 22.33
C ILE A 26 1.83 3.07 22.89
N LEU A 27 1.69 1.99 22.11
CA LEU A 27 2.17 0.66 22.50
C LEU A 27 3.70 0.65 22.70
N ALA A 28 4.44 1.33 21.81
CA ALA A 28 5.89 1.47 21.94
C ALA A 28 6.27 2.23 23.21
N GLY A 29 5.56 3.30 23.56
CA GLY A 29 5.79 4.08 24.78
C GLY A 29 5.55 3.25 26.04
N VAL A 30 4.43 2.51 26.10
CA VAL A 30 4.11 1.62 27.22
C VAL A 30 5.17 0.52 27.36
N LEU A 31 5.51 -0.18 26.29
CA LEU A 31 6.52 -1.24 26.31
C LEU A 31 7.91 -0.72 26.68
N SER A 32 8.26 0.50 26.26
CA SER A 32 9.52 1.14 26.64
C SER A 32 9.55 1.46 28.13
N GLY A 33 8.42 1.93 28.70
CA GLY A 33 8.31 2.14 30.15
C GLY A 33 8.44 0.84 30.94
N VAL A 34 7.77 -0.23 30.50
CA VAL A 34 7.89 -1.57 31.09
C VAL A 34 9.33 -2.09 30.98
N PHE A 35 9.98 -1.89 29.84
CA PHE A 35 11.38 -2.27 29.64
C PHE A 35 12.32 -1.57 30.63
N VAL A 36 12.18 -0.26 30.80
CA VAL A 36 12.96 0.50 31.78
C VAL A 36 12.71 -0.02 33.20
N SER A 37 11.46 -0.35 33.54
CA SER A 37 11.13 -0.91 34.85
C SER A 37 11.76 -2.30 35.07
N GLU A 38 11.83 -3.15 34.05
CA GLU A 38 12.41 -4.50 34.16
C GLU A 38 13.93 -4.50 34.32
N ILE A 39 14.62 -3.55 33.67
CA ILE A 39 16.08 -3.43 33.75
C ILE A 39 16.55 -2.59 34.95
N THR A 40 15.63 -1.99 35.70
CA THR A 40 15.95 -1.20 36.90
C THR A 40 16.00 -2.09 38.13
N GLN A 41 17.17 -2.18 38.75
CA GLN A 41 17.38 -2.88 40.02
C GLN A 41 17.97 -1.91 41.04
N ASN A 42 17.40 -1.87 42.24
CA ASN A 42 17.86 -0.97 43.33
C ASN A 42 17.98 0.50 42.88
N SER A 43 17.00 0.98 42.08
CA SER A 43 16.98 2.33 41.51
C SER A 43 18.13 2.67 40.54
N ILE A 44 18.84 1.65 40.05
CA ILE A 44 19.90 1.79 39.04
C ILE A 44 19.49 1.01 37.79
N ILE A 45 19.66 1.64 36.62
CA ILE A 45 19.43 0.99 35.33
C ILE A 45 20.62 0.07 35.04
N VAL A 46 20.38 -1.24 35.09
CA VAL A 46 21.40 -2.26 34.84
C VAL A 46 21.24 -2.78 33.41
N TRP A 47 21.93 -2.13 32.48
CA TRP A 47 21.88 -2.49 31.06
C TRP A 47 22.26 -3.93 30.79
N SER A 48 23.14 -4.54 31.59
CA SER A 48 23.51 -5.96 31.41
C SER A 48 22.34 -6.93 31.56
N LEU A 49 21.17 -6.50 32.02
CA LEU A 49 19.96 -7.32 32.11
C LEU A 49 19.00 -7.14 30.94
N TYR A 50 19.33 -6.33 29.92
CA TYR A 50 18.42 -6.04 28.80
C TYR A 50 17.90 -7.31 28.10
N TYR A 51 18.73 -8.34 27.98
CA TYR A 51 18.37 -9.60 27.31
C TYR A 51 17.44 -10.49 28.15
N LYS A 52 17.33 -10.25 29.46
CA LYS A 52 16.39 -10.97 30.34
C LYS A 52 15.01 -10.34 30.35
N ALA A 53 14.89 -9.09 29.90
CA ALA A 53 13.64 -8.35 29.85
C ALA A 53 12.78 -8.87 28.68
N ASN A 54 11.60 -9.43 28.96
CA ASN A 54 10.68 -9.90 27.93
C ASN A 54 10.17 -8.74 27.07
N SER A 55 10.03 -7.56 27.69
CA SER A 55 9.67 -6.31 27.03
C SER A 55 10.64 -5.89 25.92
N PHE A 56 11.93 -6.25 26.02
CA PHE A 56 12.92 -6.02 24.97
C PHE A 56 12.57 -6.77 23.68
N TYR A 57 12.20 -8.05 23.79
CA TYR A 57 11.77 -8.84 22.65
C TYR A 57 10.43 -8.34 22.09
N GLY A 58 9.53 -7.86 22.95
CA GLY A 58 8.30 -7.19 22.53
C GLY A 58 8.56 -5.95 21.68
N LEU A 59 9.51 -5.10 22.09
CA LEU A 59 9.94 -3.92 21.34
C LEU A 59 10.61 -4.29 20.01
N LEU A 60 11.41 -5.35 19.98
CA LEU A 60 12.01 -5.85 18.73
C LEU A 60 10.94 -6.31 17.73
N ILE A 61 9.96 -7.09 18.18
CA ILE A 61 8.85 -7.55 17.34
C ILE A 61 8.03 -6.35 16.85
N LEU A 62 7.70 -5.41 17.74
CA LEU A 62 6.98 -4.20 17.38
C LEU A 62 7.73 -3.37 16.32
N GLY A 63 9.04 -3.23 16.49
CA GLY A 63 9.92 -2.57 15.52
C GLY A 63 9.93 -3.27 14.17
N LEU A 64 10.01 -4.61 14.15
CA LEU A 64 9.95 -5.40 12.92
C LEU A 64 8.59 -5.23 12.21
N CYS A 65 7.48 -5.30 12.95
CA CYS A 65 6.14 -5.07 12.40
C CYS A 65 6.02 -3.66 11.81
N THR A 66 6.54 -2.65 12.51
CA THR A 66 6.55 -1.26 12.04
C THR A 66 7.35 -1.12 10.75
N TYR A 67 8.51 -1.76 10.67
CA TYR A 67 9.35 -1.76 9.47
C TYR A 67 8.63 -2.41 8.28
N LEU A 68 8.04 -3.59 8.47
CA LEU A 68 7.30 -4.29 7.41
C LEU A 68 6.11 -3.47 6.91
N TYR A 69 5.34 -2.87 7.83
CA TYR A 69 4.22 -2.01 7.50
C TYR A 69 4.67 -0.78 6.68
N ASN A 70 5.68 -0.05 7.15
CA ASN A 70 6.19 1.12 6.43
C ASN A 70 6.80 0.75 5.07
N ARG A 71 7.45 -0.42 4.96
CA ARG A 71 7.97 -0.92 3.70
C ARG A 71 6.85 -1.24 2.70
N ALA A 72 5.78 -1.88 3.15
CA ALA A 72 4.61 -2.16 2.31
C ALA A 72 3.94 -0.86 1.84
N LEU A 73 3.77 0.10 2.76
CA LEU A 73 3.25 1.43 2.47
C LEU A 73 4.12 2.16 1.43
N TYR A 74 5.44 2.15 1.61
CA TYR A 74 6.38 2.76 0.67
C TYR A 74 6.28 2.14 -0.72
N LEU A 75 6.19 0.81 -0.83
CA LEU A 75 6.04 0.15 -2.14
C LEU A 75 4.72 0.53 -2.82
N HIS A 76 3.62 0.57 -2.06
CA HIS A 76 2.31 0.95 -2.57
C HIS A 76 2.27 2.42 -3.00
N GLU A 77 2.74 3.34 -2.15
CA GLU A 77 2.81 4.77 -2.47
C GLU A 77 3.78 5.05 -3.62
N ARG A 78 4.86 4.29 -3.77
CA ARG A 78 5.76 4.40 -4.92
C ARG A 78 5.09 3.96 -6.23
N GLU A 79 4.22 2.96 -6.19
CA GLU A 79 3.43 2.56 -7.37
C GLU A 79 2.40 3.63 -7.72
N VAL A 80 1.65 4.16 -6.74
CA VAL A 80 0.69 5.25 -6.96
C VAL A 80 1.39 6.52 -7.45
N SER A 81 2.56 6.85 -6.89
CA SER A 81 3.35 8.01 -7.30
C SER A 81 3.86 7.90 -8.74
N ARG A 82 4.00 6.69 -9.30
CA ARG A 82 4.32 6.53 -10.73
C ARG A 82 3.13 6.90 -11.62
N PHE A 83 1.90 6.77 -11.15
CA PHE A 83 0.69 7.22 -11.88
C PHE A 83 0.41 8.71 -11.74
N MET A 84 1.05 9.40 -10.79
CA MET A 84 1.03 10.86 -10.68
C MET A 84 1.85 11.54 -11.80
N ASP A 85 2.76 10.80 -12.44
CA ASP A 85 3.50 11.27 -13.59
C ASP A 85 2.63 11.12 -14.85
N THR A 86 2.23 12.26 -15.41
CA THR A 86 1.35 12.36 -16.60
C THR A 86 1.88 11.52 -17.76
N ASP A 87 3.21 11.48 -17.95
CA ASP A 87 3.84 10.73 -19.05
C ASP A 87 3.73 9.22 -18.85
N TYR A 88 3.86 8.74 -17.62
CA TYR A 88 3.66 7.32 -17.28
C TYR A 88 2.19 6.92 -17.42
N CYS A 89 1.26 7.77 -17.00
CA CYS A 89 -0.18 7.55 -17.17
C CYS A 89 -0.56 7.42 -18.66
N VAL A 90 -0.07 8.33 -19.51
CA VAL A 90 -0.29 8.28 -20.96
C VAL A 90 0.34 7.03 -21.58
N ALA A 91 1.57 6.66 -21.19
CA ALA A 91 2.23 5.45 -21.68
C ALA A 91 1.52 4.16 -21.24
N TYR A 92 1.01 4.12 -20.00
CA TYR A 92 0.27 2.97 -19.46
C TYR A 92 -1.07 2.79 -20.18
N VAL A 93 -1.86 3.87 -20.33
CA VAL A 93 -3.13 3.84 -21.08
C VAL A 93 -2.89 3.43 -22.54
N ARG A 94 -1.83 3.93 -23.17
CA ARG A 94 -1.48 3.56 -24.55
C ARG A 94 -1.04 2.11 -24.70
N SER A 95 -0.32 1.56 -23.73
CA SER A 95 0.24 0.20 -23.82
C SER A 95 -0.73 -0.90 -23.35
N LYS A 96 -1.67 -0.57 -22.46
CA LYS A 96 -2.60 -1.56 -21.87
C LYS A 96 -4.05 -1.33 -22.28
N CYS A 97 -4.57 -0.12 -22.16
CA CYS A 97 -5.99 0.15 -22.42
C CYS A 97 -6.32 0.22 -23.91
N LEU A 98 -5.44 0.76 -24.76
CA LEU A 98 -5.66 0.80 -26.21
C LEU A 98 -5.74 -0.58 -26.88
N PRO A 99 -4.83 -1.54 -26.62
CA PRO A 99 -4.95 -2.87 -27.22
C PRO A 99 -6.17 -3.64 -26.70
N GLU A 100 -6.54 -3.46 -25.43
CA GLU A 100 -7.72 -4.10 -24.83
C GLU A 100 -9.03 -3.51 -25.40
N ALA A 101 -9.09 -2.19 -25.57
CA ALA A 101 -10.18 -1.53 -26.28
C ALA A 101 -10.23 -1.96 -27.76
N ALA A 102 -9.08 -2.09 -28.43
CA ALA A 102 -9.00 -2.52 -29.82
C ALA A 102 -9.48 -3.97 -30.01
N GLU A 103 -9.14 -4.89 -29.11
CA GLU A 103 -9.68 -6.25 -29.10
C GLU A 103 -11.19 -6.24 -28.88
N ARG A 104 -11.68 -5.46 -27.90
CA ARG A 104 -13.13 -5.33 -27.63
C ARG A 104 -13.89 -4.77 -28.83
N TYR A 105 -13.31 -3.82 -29.56
CA TYR A 105 -13.88 -3.31 -30.81
C TYR A 105 -13.85 -4.35 -31.94
N LYS A 106 -12.80 -5.16 -32.06
CA LYS A 106 -12.77 -6.27 -33.03
C LYS A 106 -13.85 -7.31 -32.74
N GLU A 107 -14.10 -7.62 -31.47
CA GLU A 107 -15.20 -8.51 -31.06
C GLU A 107 -16.57 -7.92 -31.41
N LEU A 108 -16.77 -6.62 -31.14
CA LEU A 108 -18.00 -5.92 -31.52
C LEU A 108 -18.23 -5.90 -33.05
N ILE A 109 -17.18 -5.67 -33.85
CA ILE A 109 -17.23 -5.77 -35.33
C ILE A 109 -17.61 -7.19 -35.76
N ARG A 110 -17.04 -8.22 -35.13
CA ARG A 110 -17.35 -9.63 -35.43
C ARG A 110 -18.76 -10.03 -35.04
N SER A 111 -19.33 -9.40 -34.00
CA SER A 111 -20.69 -9.65 -33.53
C SER A 111 -21.79 -8.94 -34.35
N GLY A 112 -21.42 -8.09 -35.31
CA GLY A 112 -22.36 -7.44 -36.23
C GLY A 112 -23.00 -6.13 -35.72
N ASP A 113 -22.60 -5.63 -34.56
CA ASP A 113 -23.16 -4.41 -33.93
C ASP A 113 -22.53 -3.11 -34.47
N GLY A 114 -22.59 -2.93 -35.79
CA GLY A 114 -21.92 -1.82 -36.50
C GLY A 114 -22.40 -0.40 -36.12
N GLY A 115 -23.58 -0.27 -35.51
CA GLY A 115 -24.13 1.02 -35.08
C GLY A 115 -23.38 1.63 -33.89
N GLN A 116 -23.04 0.82 -32.89
CA GLN A 116 -22.34 1.27 -31.68
C GLN A 116 -20.86 1.59 -31.94
N LEU A 117 -20.27 0.91 -32.94
CA LEU A 117 -18.88 1.09 -33.29
C LEU A 117 -18.58 2.47 -33.91
N LYS A 118 -19.51 2.98 -34.72
CA LYS A 118 -19.36 4.29 -35.38
C LYS A 118 -19.37 5.42 -34.36
N GLN A 119 -20.21 5.29 -33.33
CA GLN A 119 -20.33 6.25 -32.23
C GLN A 119 -19.07 6.24 -31.35
N ALA A 120 -18.54 5.06 -31.03
CA ALA A 120 -17.30 4.91 -30.28
C ALA A 120 -16.06 5.40 -31.05
N MET A 121 -16.03 5.22 -32.38
CA MET A 121 -14.98 5.75 -33.25
C MET A 121 -14.99 7.28 -33.33
N ASP A 122 -16.17 7.90 -33.41
CA ASP A 122 -16.28 9.37 -33.45
C ASP A 122 -15.87 10.01 -32.13
N GLU A 123 -16.12 9.36 -30.99
CA GLU A 123 -15.62 9.81 -29.68
C GLU A 123 -14.10 9.68 -29.58
N LEU A 124 -13.51 8.56 -30.01
CA LEU A 124 -12.05 8.39 -30.04
C LEU A 124 -11.36 9.44 -30.94
N LYS A 125 -11.98 9.79 -32.07
CA LYS A 125 -11.46 10.80 -32.99
C LYS A 125 -11.47 12.22 -32.40
N LYS A 126 -12.37 12.51 -31.47
CA LYS A 126 -12.40 13.77 -30.70
C LYS A 126 -11.32 13.83 -29.64
N VAL A 127 -10.94 12.71 -29.04
CA VAL A 127 -9.92 12.62 -27.99
C VAL A 127 -8.49 12.61 -28.55
N LEU A 128 -8.30 12.16 -29.80
CA LEU A 128 -7.01 12.08 -30.48
C LEU A 128 -6.55 13.38 -31.19
N LYS A 129 -7.33 14.46 -31.11
CA LYS A 129 -7.01 15.76 -31.70
C LYS A 129 -6.64 16.77 -30.62
#